data_AF-A0A955EMT4-F1
#
_entry.id   AF-A0A955EMT4-F1
#
_cell.length_a   1.000
_cell.length_b   1.000
_cell.length_c   1.000
_cell.angle_alpha   90.00
_cell.angle_beta   90.00
_cell.angle_gamma   90.00
#
_symmetry.space_group_name_H-M   'P 1'
#
loop_
_entity.id
_entity.type
_entity.pdbx_description
1 polymer ?
#
loop_
_entity_poly.entity_id
_entity_poly.type
_entity_poly.pdbx_seq_one_letter_code
_entity_poly.pdbx_strand_id
1 'polypeptide(L)'
;MLKIHQSSIKKQLLVLIPLKKSRLIHALNNAEDNKFTLAKIIISEFGFNKSKWEEWQFTVEQLFIDTPDPIVKIQEPHIVSISDWLDGAVGKKFDTDELYGTQCKDLANAYANWLGHPLQPSNAVDTWHINQDPYWQKQPYAKDFLLQTGDIVVWDSWNDNIYGHVAIVIDSSNNSFRTVDQNWNNPNSETGSPASIVTHNFNNPPILGYLRPTL
;
A
#
# COMPACT_ATOMS: atom_id res chain seq x y z
N MET A 1 41.62 -5.23 1.62
CA MET A 1 41.46 -5.81 0.26
C MET A 1 40.85 -7.20 0.40
N LEU A 2 39.52 -7.32 0.32
CA LEU A 2 38.85 -8.61 0.13
C LEU A 2 38.53 -8.76 -1.37
N LYS A 3 39.30 -9.59 -2.05
CA LYS A 3 39.14 -9.96 -3.47
C LYS A 3 38.69 -11.42 -3.62
N ILE A 4 37.91 -11.90 -2.65
CA ILE A 4 37.35 -13.25 -2.56
C ILE A 4 35.85 -12.98 -2.31
N HIS A 5 34.84 -13.31 -3.12
CA HIS A 5 34.66 -14.49 -3.97
C HIS A 5 33.56 -14.29 -5.06
N GLN A 6 33.52 -13.15 -5.78
CA GLN A 6 32.54 -12.92 -6.85
C GLN A 6 32.54 -14.02 -7.96
N SER A 7 33.68 -14.70 -8.18
CA SER A 7 33.80 -15.76 -9.18
C SER A 7 33.14 -17.09 -8.78
N SER A 8 33.01 -17.36 -7.47
CA SER A 8 32.46 -18.63 -6.96
C SER A 8 30.92 -18.64 -7.06
N ILE A 9 30.29 -17.54 -6.64
CA ILE A 9 28.84 -17.32 -6.74
C ILE A 9 28.39 -17.33 -8.22
N LYS A 10 29.16 -16.67 -9.11
CA LYS A 10 28.89 -16.70 -10.56
C LYS A 10 28.90 -18.13 -11.11
N LYS A 11 29.86 -18.97 -10.71
CA LYS A 11 29.97 -20.36 -11.19
C LYS A 11 28.81 -21.24 -10.72
N GLN A 12 28.31 -21.03 -9.49
CA GLN A 12 27.22 -21.84 -8.92
C GLN A 12 25.84 -21.50 -9.48
N LEU A 13 25.52 -20.21 -9.71
CA LEU A 13 24.25 -19.82 -10.36
C LEU A 13 24.15 -20.29 -11.84
N LEU A 14 25.30 -20.46 -12.49
CA LEU A 14 25.41 -20.84 -13.90
C LEU A 14 24.97 -22.28 -14.21
N VAL A 15 24.77 -23.12 -13.19
CA VAL A 15 24.39 -24.53 -13.31
C VAL A 15 22.86 -24.74 -13.30
N LEU A 16 22.08 -23.78 -12.79
CA LEU A 16 20.65 -23.98 -12.49
C LEU A 16 19.68 -23.47 -13.55
N ILE A 17 20.14 -22.79 -14.61
CA ILE A 17 19.24 -22.16 -15.60
C ILE A 17 19.71 -22.46 -17.03
N PRO A 18 19.17 -23.52 -17.69
CA PRO A 18 19.59 -23.88 -19.05
C PRO A 18 19.11 -22.90 -20.13
N LEU A 19 18.29 -21.89 -19.80
CA LEU A 19 17.70 -20.99 -20.80
C LEU A 19 17.94 -19.52 -20.43
N LYS A 20 18.70 -18.85 -21.29
CA LYS A 20 18.99 -17.39 -21.33
C LYS A 20 20.10 -16.87 -20.40
N LYS A 21 21.27 -17.50 -20.51
CA LYS A 21 22.56 -17.19 -19.87
C LYS A 21 23.07 -15.74 -20.03
N SER A 22 22.79 -15.06 -21.13
CA SER A 22 23.37 -13.72 -21.42
C SER A 22 22.69 -12.56 -20.68
N ARG A 23 21.37 -12.61 -20.48
CA ARG A 23 20.61 -11.53 -19.81
C ARG A 23 20.82 -11.55 -18.29
N LEU A 24 20.92 -12.74 -17.70
CA LEU A 24 21.18 -12.91 -16.28
C LEU A 24 22.56 -12.38 -15.87
N ILE A 25 23.59 -12.64 -16.67
CA ILE A 25 24.97 -12.17 -16.40
C ILE A 25 25.05 -10.64 -16.46
N HIS A 26 24.33 -10.00 -17.38
CA HIS A 26 24.29 -8.54 -17.47
C HIS A 26 23.61 -7.92 -16.25
N ALA A 27 22.50 -8.49 -15.81
CA ALA A 27 21.76 -8.01 -14.65
C ALA A 27 22.51 -8.21 -13.32
N LEU A 28 23.24 -9.32 -13.18
CA LEU A 28 24.12 -9.60 -12.04
C LEU A 28 25.34 -8.67 -11.96
N ASN A 29 25.84 -8.19 -13.10
CA ASN A 29 26.99 -7.26 -13.14
C ASN A 29 26.60 -5.81 -12.80
N ASN A 30 25.32 -5.45 -12.97
CA ASN A 30 24.81 -4.10 -12.70
C ASN A 30 24.07 -3.99 -11.35
N ALA A 31 23.79 -5.11 -10.67
CA ALA A 31 23.23 -5.10 -9.33
C ALA A 31 24.35 -4.82 -8.32
N GLU A 32 24.52 -3.56 -7.95
CA GLU A 32 25.39 -3.17 -6.84
C GLU A 32 24.92 -3.84 -5.55
N ASP A 33 25.70 -4.83 -5.08
CA ASP A 33 25.82 -5.47 -3.75
C ASP A 33 24.55 -5.77 -2.92
N ASN A 34 23.34 -5.59 -3.45
CA ASN A 34 22.10 -5.66 -2.69
C ASN A 34 21.24 -6.86 -3.13
N LYS A 35 21.04 -7.78 -2.17
CA LYS A 35 20.23 -9.00 -2.31
C LYS A 35 18.80 -8.74 -2.83
N PHE A 36 18.24 -7.56 -2.55
CA PHE A 36 16.89 -7.18 -3.00
C PHE A 36 16.82 -6.83 -4.48
N THR A 37 17.88 -6.23 -5.04
CA THR A 37 17.95 -5.90 -6.47
C THR A 37 18.00 -7.18 -7.30
N LEU A 38 18.78 -8.17 -6.83
CA LEU A 38 18.85 -9.49 -7.42
C LEU A 38 17.51 -10.22 -7.41
N ALA A 39 16.82 -10.25 -6.27
CA ALA A 39 15.52 -10.91 -6.14
C ALA A 39 14.46 -10.29 -7.05
N LYS A 40 14.40 -8.94 -7.13
CA LYS A 40 13.48 -8.23 -8.02
C LYS A 40 13.70 -8.55 -9.49
N ILE A 41 14.96 -8.60 -9.93
CA ILE A 41 15.33 -8.94 -11.31
C ILE A 41 14.92 -10.38 -11.66
N ILE A 42 15.18 -11.32 -10.75
CA ILE A 42 14.83 -12.72 -10.94
C ILE A 42 13.31 -12.88 -11.05
N ILE A 43 12.54 -12.21 -10.19
CA ILE A 43 11.07 -12.22 -10.25
C ILE A 43 10.57 -11.60 -11.56
N SER A 44 11.15 -10.49 -12.01
CA SER A 44 10.74 -9.82 -13.24
C SER A 44 11.06 -10.61 -14.52
N GLU A 45 12.13 -11.41 -14.52
CA GLU A 45 12.58 -12.13 -15.71
C GLU A 45 12.00 -13.57 -15.79
N PHE A 46 11.65 -14.18 -14.67
CA PHE A 46 11.20 -15.59 -14.62
C PHE A 46 9.77 -15.79 -14.09
N GLY A 47 9.14 -14.75 -13.54
CA GLY A 47 7.80 -14.81 -12.95
C GLY A 47 7.79 -15.46 -11.56
N PHE A 48 6.84 -15.06 -10.71
CA PHE A 48 6.67 -15.62 -9.37
C PHE A 48 5.94 -16.97 -9.42
N ASN A 49 6.58 -18.05 -8.99
CA ASN A 49 5.94 -19.37 -8.85
C ASN A 49 6.01 -19.82 -7.39
N LYS A 50 4.88 -19.74 -6.68
CA LYS A 50 4.73 -20.08 -5.26
C LYS A 50 5.17 -21.50 -4.92
N SER A 51 4.99 -22.47 -5.82
CA SER A 51 5.38 -23.88 -5.59
C SER A 51 6.90 -24.11 -5.63
N LYS A 52 7.65 -23.19 -6.24
CA LYS A 52 9.12 -23.25 -6.31
C LYS A 52 9.80 -22.35 -5.29
N TRP A 53 9.05 -21.49 -4.61
CA TRP A 53 9.57 -20.55 -3.62
C TRP A 53 10.26 -21.24 -2.45
N GLU A 54 9.68 -22.34 -1.95
CA GLU A 54 10.26 -23.12 -0.85
C GLU A 54 11.57 -23.84 -1.26
N GLU A 55 11.65 -24.31 -2.51
CA GLU A 55 12.86 -24.89 -3.09
C GLU A 55 13.96 -23.82 -3.30
N TRP A 56 13.56 -22.58 -3.57
CA TRP A 56 14.47 -21.46 -3.81
C TRP A 56 14.97 -20.81 -2.52
N GLN A 57 14.14 -20.74 -1.48
CA GLN A 57 14.55 -20.33 -0.13
C GLN A 57 15.70 -21.20 0.39
N PHE A 58 15.60 -22.51 0.22
CA PHE A 58 16.63 -23.47 0.62
C PHE A 58 17.97 -23.23 -0.11
N THR A 59 17.93 -22.85 -1.38
CA THR A 59 19.13 -22.62 -2.20
C THR A 59 19.83 -21.31 -1.83
N VAL A 60 19.06 -20.28 -1.46
CA VAL A 60 19.59 -18.98 -1.03
C VAL A 60 20.18 -19.08 0.38
N GLU A 61 19.55 -19.80 1.30
CA GLU A 61 20.08 -19.99 2.67
C GLU A 61 21.39 -20.80 2.70
N GLN A 62 21.51 -21.85 1.88
CA GLN A 62 22.73 -22.66 1.77
C GLN A 62 23.94 -21.86 1.23
N LEU A 63 23.71 -20.78 0.46
CA LEU A 63 24.77 -19.91 -0.06
C LEU A 63 25.39 -18.98 0.99
N PHE A 64 24.82 -18.88 2.20
CA PHE A 64 25.24 -17.93 3.24
C PHE A 64 25.69 -18.58 4.57
N ILE A 65 25.81 -19.91 4.63
CA ILE A 65 26.19 -20.62 5.87
C ILE A 65 27.70 -20.51 6.22
N ASP A 66 28.56 -20.09 5.30
CA ASP A 66 30.03 -20.10 5.51
C ASP A 66 30.67 -18.79 5.98
N THR A 67 29.91 -17.81 6.48
CA THR A 67 30.50 -16.60 7.09
C THR A 67 30.05 -16.43 8.54
N PRO A 68 30.93 -16.59 9.54
CA PRO A 68 30.60 -16.27 10.91
C PRO A 68 30.73 -14.75 11.12
N ASP A 69 29.61 -14.07 11.40
CA ASP A 69 29.45 -12.88 12.28
C ASP A 69 28.23 -12.04 11.89
N PRO A 70 27.77 -11.14 12.78
CA PRO A 70 27.02 -11.37 14.00
C PRO A 70 25.51 -11.36 13.71
N ILE A 71 24.68 -11.80 14.67
CA ILE A 71 23.22 -11.79 14.55
C ILE A 71 22.71 -10.34 14.50
N VAL A 72 22.73 -9.73 13.32
CA VAL A 72 21.78 -8.70 12.95
C VAL A 72 20.48 -9.44 12.73
N LYS A 73 19.52 -9.30 13.64
CA LYS A 73 18.13 -9.69 13.37
C LYS A 73 17.68 -8.86 12.16
N ILE A 74 17.81 -9.43 10.98
CA ILE A 74 17.30 -8.88 9.74
C ILE A 74 15.79 -8.92 9.90
N GLN A 75 15.20 -7.78 10.22
CA GLN A 75 13.76 -7.65 10.22
C GLN A 75 13.33 -7.81 8.76
N GLU A 76 12.50 -8.82 8.50
CA GLU A 76 11.87 -9.12 7.22
C GLU A 76 11.45 -7.83 6.49
N PRO A 77 11.60 -7.73 5.15
CA PRO A 77 11.08 -6.59 4.41
C PRO A 77 9.58 -6.46 4.73
N HIS A 78 9.23 -5.44 5.53
CA HIS A 78 7.87 -5.18 5.94
C HIS A 78 7.00 -5.02 4.69
N ILE A 79 6.23 -6.06 4.36
CA ILE A 79 5.01 -5.88 3.60
C ILE A 79 4.11 -5.09 4.57
N VAL A 80 4.17 -3.76 4.50
CA VAL A 80 3.33 -2.89 5.34
C VAL A 80 1.89 -3.25 4.98
N SER A 81 1.16 -3.85 5.93
CA SER A 81 -0.25 -4.18 5.71
C SER A 81 -1.07 -2.90 5.59
N ILE A 82 -2.29 -2.98 5.05
CA ILE A 82 -3.22 -1.83 5.07
C ILE A 82 -3.39 -1.30 6.50
N SER A 83 -3.53 -2.20 7.49
CA SER A 83 -3.61 -1.82 8.90
C SER A 83 -2.37 -1.06 9.37
N ASP A 84 -1.16 -1.53 9.03
CA ASP A 84 0.08 -0.84 9.43
C ASP A 84 0.19 0.55 8.78
N TRP A 85 -0.27 0.70 7.55
CA TRP A 85 -0.30 2.01 6.89
C TRP A 85 -1.30 2.95 7.58
N LEU A 86 -2.49 2.47 7.91
CA LEU A 86 -3.53 3.25 8.59
C LEU A 86 -3.08 3.68 9.99
N ASP A 87 -2.51 2.77 10.77
CA ASP A 87 -1.93 3.07 12.09
C ASP A 87 -0.81 4.09 11.96
N GLY A 88 0.05 3.90 10.96
CA GLY A 88 1.13 4.84 10.64
C GLY A 88 0.66 6.20 10.11
N ALA A 89 -0.58 6.32 9.64
CA ALA A 89 -1.14 7.57 9.14
C ALA A 89 -1.67 8.47 10.27
N VAL A 90 -2.10 7.89 11.40
CA VAL A 90 -2.67 8.65 12.52
C VAL A 90 -1.68 9.70 13.04
N GLY A 91 -2.17 10.93 13.19
CA GLY A 91 -1.40 12.10 13.62
C GLY A 91 -0.56 12.76 12.52
N LYS A 92 -0.44 12.16 11.33
CA LYS A 92 0.23 12.77 10.18
C LYS A 92 -0.68 13.75 9.45
N LYS A 93 -0.04 14.57 8.62
CA LYS A 93 -0.66 15.53 7.73
C LYS A 93 -0.28 15.17 6.30
N PHE A 94 -1.28 14.86 5.49
CA PHE A 94 -1.13 14.60 4.06
C PHE A 94 -1.69 15.80 3.31
N ASP A 95 -0.88 16.35 2.42
CA ASP A 95 -1.25 17.44 1.52
C ASP A 95 -0.73 17.02 0.15
N THR A 96 -1.62 16.49 -0.69
CA THR A 96 -1.26 15.77 -1.91
C THR A 96 -1.38 16.64 -3.16
N ASP A 97 -2.11 17.75 -3.06
CA ASP A 97 -2.35 18.69 -4.16
C ASP A 97 -1.83 20.12 -3.86
N GLU A 98 -1.30 20.38 -2.65
CA GLU A 98 -0.81 21.68 -2.19
C GLU A 98 -1.91 22.76 -2.11
N LEU A 99 -3.19 22.36 -2.03
CA LEU A 99 -4.34 23.25 -1.99
C LEU A 99 -5.18 23.01 -0.73
N TYR A 100 -5.52 24.10 -0.05
CA TYR A 100 -6.35 24.08 1.17
C TYR A 100 -5.78 23.24 2.33
N GLY A 101 -4.50 22.89 2.25
CA GLY A 101 -3.77 22.17 3.29
C GLY A 101 -4.18 20.70 3.37
N THR A 102 -4.49 20.24 4.58
CA THR A 102 -4.60 18.79 4.87
C THR A 102 -6.06 18.33 4.90
N GLN A 103 -6.66 18.16 3.72
CA GLN A 103 -8.08 17.84 3.57
C GLN A 103 -8.36 16.34 3.61
N CYS A 104 -9.64 15.95 3.74
CA CYS A 104 -10.05 14.55 3.76
C CYS A 104 -9.64 13.80 2.49
N LYS A 105 -9.70 14.49 1.35
CA LYS A 105 -9.32 13.94 0.04
C LYS A 105 -7.81 13.68 -0.07
N ASP A 106 -6.97 14.46 0.59
CA ASP A 106 -5.52 14.24 0.59
C ASP A 106 -5.11 12.94 1.25
N LEU A 107 -5.72 12.63 2.39
CA LEU A 107 -5.50 11.35 3.06
C LEU A 107 -5.91 10.18 2.16
N ALA A 108 -7.08 10.27 1.51
CA ALA A 108 -7.56 9.26 0.58
C ALA A 108 -6.62 9.10 -0.63
N ASN A 109 -6.13 10.20 -1.19
CA ASN A 109 -5.16 10.20 -2.29
C ASN A 109 -3.81 9.60 -1.86
N ALA A 110 -3.31 9.94 -0.68
CA ALA A 110 -2.06 9.41 -0.16
C ALA A 110 -2.13 7.88 0.03
N TYR A 111 -3.26 7.39 0.56
CA TYR A 111 -3.53 5.95 0.68
C TYR A 111 -3.62 5.26 -0.67
N ALA A 112 -4.41 5.82 -1.58
CA ALA A 112 -4.58 5.30 -2.93
C ALA A 112 -3.25 5.23 -3.69
N ASN A 113 -2.41 6.26 -3.57
CA ASN A 113 -1.07 6.29 -4.17
C ASN A 113 -0.13 5.27 -3.53
N TRP A 114 -0.19 5.06 -2.22
CA TRP A 114 0.60 4.03 -1.53
C TRP A 114 0.24 2.61 -2.01
N LEU A 115 -1.04 2.36 -2.29
CA LEU A 115 -1.49 1.11 -2.92
C LEU A 115 -1.07 0.96 -4.39
N GLY A 116 -0.62 2.04 -5.05
CA GLY A 116 -0.42 2.09 -6.49
C GLY A 116 -1.72 2.20 -7.30
N HIS A 117 -2.83 2.55 -6.64
CA HIS A 117 -4.20 2.57 -7.14
C HIS A 117 -4.79 3.99 -7.06
N PRO A 118 -4.25 4.98 -7.80
CA PRO A 118 -4.62 6.38 -7.64
C PRO A 118 -6.13 6.63 -7.85
N LEU A 119 -6.70 7.53 -7.06
CA LEU A 119 -8.05 8.03 -7.27
C LEU A 119 -8.06 9.11 -8.36
N GLN A 120 -9.17 9.23 -9.07
CA GLN A 120 -9.36 10.34 -10.01
C GLN A 120 -9.47 11.69 -9.28
N PRO A 121 -8.91 12.78 -9.85
CA PRO A 121 -9.01 14.13 -9.29
C PRO A 121 -10.47 14.56 -9.10
N SER A 122 -10.81 14.99 -7.88
CA SER A 122 -12.19 15.32 -7.49
C SER A 122 -12.26 15.83 -6.05
N ASN A 123 -13.36 16.47 -5.69
CA ASN A 123 -13.73 16.62 -4.28
C ASN A 123 -14.19 15.27 -3.70
N ALA A 124 -14.46 15.24 -2.39
CA ALA A 124 -14.86 14.03 -1.68
C ALA A 124 -16.16 13.41 -2.23
N VAL A 125 -17.24 14.18 -2.35
CA VAL A 125 -18.52 13.69 -2.90
C VAL A 125 -18.40 13.25 -4.36
N ASP A 126 -17.67 14.02 -5.17
CA ASP A 126 -17.48 13.76 -6.60
C ASP A 126 -16.71 12.45 -6.86
N THR A 127 -15.90 12.00 -5.89
CA THR A 127 -15.21 10.70 -5.94
C THR A 127 -16.20 9.55 -6.18
N TRP A 128 -17.43 9.67 -5.66
CA TRP A 128 -18.51 8.71 -5.88
C TRP A 128 -19.13 8.77 -7.28
N HIS A 129 -19.19 9.95 -7.90
CA HIS A 129 -19.91 10.15 -9.15
C HIS A 129 -19.05 9.91 -10.40
N ILE A 130 -17.74 9.89 -10.25
CA ILE A 130 -16.80 9.61 -11.35
C ILE A 130 -16.33 8.15 -11.38
N ASN A 131 -15.79 7.72 -12.52
CA ASN A 131 -15.24 6.38 -12.65
C ASN A 131 -13.91 6.24 -11.89
N GLN A 132 -13.71 5.15 -11.17
CA GLN A 132 -12.48 4.84 -10.42
C GLN A 132 -11.81 3.53 -10.89
N ASP A 133 -12.29 2.98 -12.01
CA ASP A 133 -11.67 1.82 -12.66
C ASP A 133 -10.21 2.11 -13.08
N PRO A 134 -9.35 1.08 -13.13
CA PRO A 134 -9.65 -0.33 -12.85
C PRO A 134 -9.48 -0.71 -11.38
N TYR A 135 -9.13 0.24 -10.51
CA TYR A 135 -8.52 -0.07 -9.21
C TYR A 135 -9.49 -0.16 -8.04
N TRP A 136 -10.73 0.29 -8.23
CA TRP A 136 -11.68 0.46 -7.14
C TRP A 136 -13.05 -0.12 -7.49
N GLN A 137 -13.46 -1.14 -6.75
CA GLN A 137 -14.84 -1.63 -6.80
C GLN A 137 -15.74 -0.69 -5.99
N LYS A 138 -16.77 -0.16 -6.65
CA LYS A 138 -17.76 0.74 -6.03
C LYS A 138 -18.98 -0.04 -5.51
N GLN A 139 -19.32 0.13 -4.23
CA GLN A 139 -20.51 -0.48 -3.61
C GLN A 139 -21.41 0.57 -2.96
N PRO A 140 -22.66 0.75 -3.44
CA PRO A 140 -23.60 1.73 -2.86
C PRO A 140 -24.02 1.38 -1.44
N TYR A 141 -24.38 2.40 -0.66
CA TYR A 141 -25.01 2.20 0.63
C TYR A 141 -26.33 1.40 0.48
N ALA A 142 -26.46 0.31 1.23
CA ALA A 142 -27.56 -0.64 1.13
C ALA A 142 -27.80 -1.33 2.48
N LYS A 143 -28.86 -2.15 2.57
CA LYS A 143 -29.22 -2.84 3.83
C LYS A 143 -28.11 -3.76 4.37
N ASP A 144 -27.31 -4.36 3.49
CA ASP A 144 -26.21 -5.27 3.83
C ASP A 144 -24.83 -4.60 3.67
N PHE A 145 -24.74 -3.32 4.07
CA PHE A 145 -23.52 -2.52 3.93
C PHE A 145 -22.41 -3.05 4.84
N LEU A 146 -21.43 -3.74 4.24
CA LEU A 146 -20.33 -4.38 4.95
C LEU A 146 -18.99 -3.73 4.60
N LEU A 147 -18.61 -2.74 5.42
CA LEU A 147 -17.29 -2.13 5.37
C LEU A 147 -16.21 -3.08 5.87
N GLN A 148 -15.06 -3.05 5.19
CA GLN A 148 -13.85 -3.80 5.51
C GLN A 148 -12.67 -2.84 5.67
N THR A 149 -11.65 -3.28 6.39
CA THR A 149 -10.39 -2.53 6.53
C THR A 149 -9.85 -2.15 5.15
N GLY A 150 -9.57 -0.87 4.95
CA GLY A 150 -9.04 -0.34 3.70
C GLY A 150 -10.08 0.12 2.68
N ASP A 151 -11.37 -0.06 2.94
CA ASP A 151 -12.40 0.59 2.13
C ASP A 151 -12.34 2.11 2.31
N ILE A 152 -12.52 2.86 1.22
CA ILE A 152 -12.73 4.31 1.28
C ILE A 152 -14.24 4.55 1.30
N VAL A 153 -14.76 4.92 2.46
CA VAL A 153 -16.17 5.33 2.60
C VAL A 153 -16.35 6.75 2.07
N VAL A 154 -17.46 6.99 1.35
CA VAL A 154 -17.80 8.28 0.76
C VAL A 154 -19.13 8.75 1.31
N TRP A 155 -19.12 9.94 1.89
CA TRP A 155 -20.33 10.65 2.32
C TRP A 155 -20.78 11.65 1.26
N ASP A 156 -22.09 11.83 1.15
CA ASP A 156 -22.70 12.87 0.33
C ASP A 156 -22.36 14.26 0.89
N SER A 157 -22.71 15.30 0.17
CA SER A 157 -22.80 16.67 0.67
C SER A 157 -23.86 16.82 1.77
N TRP A 158 -23.61 17.72 2.73
CA TRP A 158 -24.60 18.16 3.72
C TRP A 158 -24.43 19.66 4.04
N ASN A 159 -25.32 20.22 4.85
CA ASN A 159 -25.39 21.67 5.11
C ASN A 159 -24.06 22.29 5.53
N ASP A 160 -23.30 21.61 6.38
CA ASP A 160 -22.02 22.12 6.91
C ASP A 160 -20.81 21.72 6.07
N ASN A 161 -21.00 20.84 5.07
CA ASN A 161 -19.95 20.41 4.16
C ASN A 161 -20.53 20.03 2.79
N ILE A 162 -20.55 21.02 1.89
CA ILE A 162 -21.07 20.86 0.53
C ILE A 162 -20.18 19.98 -0.36
N TYR A 163 -18.94 19.71 0.05
CA TYR A 163 -17.97 18.92 -0.72
C TYR A 163 -18.03 17.43 -0.38
N GLY A 164 -18.85 17.06 0.60
CA GLY A 164 -18.89 15.71 1.16
C GLY A 164 -17.61 15.34 1.90
N HIS A 165 -17.48 14.07 2.27
CA HIS A 165 -16.32 13.58 3.03
C HIS A 165 -15.89 12.20 2.56
N VAL A 166 -14.61 11.89 2.76
CA VAL A 166 -14.03 10.58 2.49
C VAL A 166 -13.08 10.19 3.61
N ALA A 167 -13.05 8.90 3.94
CA ALA A 167 -12.19 8.36 4.99
C ALA A 167 -11.90 6.89 4.73
N ILE A 168 -10.84 6.37 5.36
CA ILE A 168 -10.40 4.98 5.13
C ILE A 168 -10.76 4.14 6.35
N VAL A 169 -11.49 3.05 6.13
CA VAL A 169 -12.03 2.18 7.17
C VAL A 169 -10.90 1.40 7.85
N ILE A 170 -10.92 1.40 9.19
CA ILE A 170 -10.09 0.56 10.05
C ILE A 170 -10.85 -0.73 10.36
N ASP A 171 -12.08 -0.60 10.85
CA ASP A 171 -12.98 -1.70 11.18
C ASP A 171 -14.44 -1.25 11.21
N SER A 172 -15.35 -2.22 11.26
CA SER A 172 -16.80 -1.99 11.27
C SER A 172 -17.53 -2.97 12.18
N SER A 173 -18.64 -2.51 12.73
CA SER A 173 -19.62 -3.28 13.50
C SER A 173 -21.02 -3.01 12.93
N ASN A 174 -22.06 -3.63 13.51
CA ASN A 174 -23.43 -3.49 12.99
C ASN A 174 -23.96 -2.05 13.00
N ASN A 175 -23.51 -1.20 13.92
CA ASN A 175 -24.09 0.13 14.14
C ASN A 175 -23.10 1.29 13.95
N SER A 176 -21.80 0.98 13.93
CA SER A 176 -20.74 1.97 13.83
C SER A 176 -19.51 1.39 13.17
N PHE A 177 -18.68 2.26 12.64
CA PHE A 177 -17.41 1.90 12.04
C PHE A 177 -16.35 2.93 12.42
N ARG A 178 -15.09 2.51 12.39
CA ARG A 178 -13.95 3.37 12.66
C ARG A 178 -13.16 3.61 11.40
N THR A 179 -12.72 4.84 11.22
CA THR A 179 -11.93 5.28 10.07
C THR A 179 -10.73 6.09 10.50
N VAL A 180 -9.75 6.20 9.62
CA VAL A 180 -8.79 7.30 9.65
C VAL A 180 -9.35 8.43 8.79
N ASP A 181 -9.54 9.59 9.39
CA ASP A 181 -10.09 10.79 8.77
C ASP A 181 -9.10 11.92 8.89
N GLN A 182 -8.99 12.72 7.84
CA GLN A 182 -8.30 13.99 7.87
C GLN A 182 -9.33 15.11 7.75
N ASN A 183 -9.11 16.22 8.46
CA ASN A 183 -10.06 17.33 8.52
C ASN A 183 -11.46 17.01 9.07
N TRP A 184 -11.61 15.96 9.89
CA TRP A 184 -12.87 15.71 10.64
C TRP A 184 -12.85 16.38 12.01
N ASN A 185 -11.81 16.10 12.80
CA ASN A 185 -11.61 16.70 14.11
C ASN A 185 -10.93 18.07 13.97
N ASN A 186 -11.49 19.11 14.58
CA ASN A 186 -11.05 20.50 14.44
C ASN A 186 -10.95 20.93 12.96
N PRO A 187 -12.06 20.85 12.20
CA PRO A 187 -12.03 21.07 10.77
C PRO A 187 -11.68 22.52 10.42
N ASN A 188 -10.91 22.70 9.35
CA ASN A 188 -10.56 24.02 8.82
C ASN A 188 -10.52 23.98 7.28
N SER A 189 -11.22 24.90 6.63
CA SER A 189 -11.33 24.95 5.16
C SER A 189 -10.07 25.46 4.46
N GLU A 190 -9.15 26.12 5.18
CA GLU A 190 -7.94 26.71 4.61
C GLU A 190 -6.69 25.85 4.84
N THR A 191 -6.66 25.10 5.95
CA THR A 191 -5.46 24.39 6.42
C THR A 191 -5.69 22.91 6.71
N GLY A 192 -6.95 22.48 6.80
CA GLY A 192 -7.29 21.12 7.17
C GLY A 192 -6.97 20.79 8.63
N SER A 193 -6.89 19.50 8.95
CA SER A 193 -6.44 19.02 10.26
C SER A 193 -5.73 17.67 10.13
N PRO A 194 -4.85 17.25 11.06
CA PRO A 194 -4.18 15.95 10.98
C PRO A 194 -5.13 14.76 10.89
N ALA A 195 -4.64 13.67 10.30
CA ALA A 195 -5.32 12.39 10.29
C ALA A 195 -5.58 11.89 11.72
N SER A 196 -6.78 11.42 12.00
CA SER A 196 -7.19 10.96 13.33
C SER A 196 -8.20 9.81 13.22
N ILE A 197 -8.28 8.98 14.26
CA ILE A 197 -9.29 7.92 14.31
C ILE A 197 -10.63 8.54 14.70
N VAL A 198 -11.67 8.28 13.91
CA VAL A 198 -13.05 8.71 14.18
C VAL A 198 -13.97 7.50 14.20
N THR A 199 -14.96 7.52 15.10
CA THR A 199 -16.06 6.56 15.09
C THR A 199 -17.29 7.22 14.48
N HIS A 200 -17.77 6.64 13.39
CA HIS A 200 -18.96 7.09 12.67
C HIS A 200 -20.13 6.12 12.86
N ASN A 201 -21.33 6.62 12.62
CA ASN A 201 -22.53 5.81 12.51
C ASN A 201 -23.00 5.81 11.04
N PHE A 202 -23.91 4.90 10.68
CA PHE A 202 -24.40 4.77 9.31
C PHE A 202 -25.52 5.75 8.91
N ASN A 203 -26.02 6.56 9.85
CA ASN A 203 -27.24 7.34 9.65
C ASN A 203 -26.98 8.82 9.35
N ASN A 204 -25.89 9.39 9.89
CA ASN A 204 -25.57 10.80 9.74
C ASN A 204 -24.05 11.05 9.89
N PRO A 205 -23.39 11.73 8.94
CA PRO A 205 -23.91 12.27 7.68
C PRO A 205 -24.32 11.19 6.65
N PRO A 206 -25.03 11.54 5.55
CA PRO A 206 -25.48 10.56 4.56
C PRO A 206 -24.30 9.87 3.86
N ILE A 207 -24.31 8.54 3.82
CA ILE A 207 -23.29 7.74 3.15
C ILE A 207 -23.78 7.41 1.72
N LEU A 208 -22.95 7.65 0.72
CA LEU A 208 -23.22 7.25 -0.67
C LEU A 208 -22.82 5.78 -0.91
N GLY A 209 -21.70 5.38 -0.33
CA GLY A 209 -21.18 4.02 -0.43
C GLY A 209 -19.71 3.93 -0.04
N TYR A 210 -19.03 2.91 -0.55
CA TYR A 210 -17.58 2.78 -0.41
C TYR A 210 -16.90 2.37 -1.71
N LEU A 211 -15.59 2.65 -1.78
CA LEU A 211 -14.66 2.15 -2.77
C LEU A 211 -13.74 1.11 -2.13
N ARG A 212 -13.69 -0.09 -2.69
CA ARG A 212 -12.81 -1.18 -2.24
C ARG A 212 -11.64 -1.37 -3.20
N PRO A 213 -10.38 -1.39 -2.73
CA PRO A 213 -9.24 -1.57 -3.63
C PRO A 213 -9.24 -2.99 -4.22
N THR A 214 -8.95 -3.10 -5.52
CA THR A 214 -8.82 -4.38 -6.24
C THR A 214 -7.37 -4.88 -6.17
N LEU A 215 -6.97 -5.48 -5.04
CA LEU A 215 -5.61 -5.99 -4.79
C LEU A 215 -5.32 -7.35 -5.42
#